data_AF-A0A0F8CJP7-F1
#
_entry.id   AF-A0A0F8CJP7-F1
#
_cell.length_a   1.000
_cell.length_b   1.000
_cell.length_c   1.000
_cell.angle_alpha   90.00
_cell.angle_beta   90.00
_cell.angle_gamma   90.00
#
_symmetry.space_group_name_H-M   'P 1'
#
loop_
_entity.id
_entity.type
_entity.pdbx_description
1 polymer ?
#
loop_
_entity_poly.entity_id
_entity_poly.type
_entity_poly.pdbx_seq_one_letter_code
_entity_poly.pdbx_strand_id
1 'polypeptide(L)'
;MTETEGKSRTKNSGEKDKDYSIKYEQNACVIKYKGEIRYRKPFKWVPLVNPFGEYAIRFFGILEIILGIIGARIFFIVLGEMPEDLKGLKEYLVCAVVLVSFFVPLYLVLDGISAQSNARFVRFLKCKRCGRKNAYEEREKPDIREDSTENLYTISITRYWKCKYCGYLDSSESSENTKCSKTKKKKPIEMTCEKCGKTSLSSECRNPDMKREDYLVGSNSTEIRYYKCNYCGYLNIETKKNYLNYMEPFANSEVKGKDPRL
;
A
#
# COMPACT_ATOMS: atom_id res chain seq x y z
N MET A 1 -7.31 -26.56 -35.25
CA MET A 1 -7.67 -25.21 -34.77
C MET A 1 -9.02 -25.32 -34.09
N THR A 2 -9.03 -25.33 -32.77
CA THR A 2 -10.24 -25.43 -31.95
C THR A 2 -10.08 -24.42 -30.82
N GLU A 3 -10.57 -23.21 -31.06
CA GLU A 3 -10.76 -22.19 -30.03
C GLU A 3 -11.79 -22.73 -29.05
N THR A 4 -11.33 -23.09 -27.86
CA THR A 4 -12.23 -23.35 -26.74
C THR A 4 -12.45 -22.01 -26.03
N GLU A 5 -13.54 -21.33 -26.41
CA GLU A 5 -14.01 -20.13 -25.72
C GLU A 5 -14.24 -20.43 -24.23
N GLY A 6 -13.30 -19.97 -23.40
CA GLY A 6 -13.39 -20.04 -21.95
C GLY A 6 -14.47 -19.09 -21.44
N LYS A 7 -15.64 -19.65 -21.10
CA LYS A 7 -16.78 -18.98 -20.46
C LYS A 7 -16.39 -17.82 -19.52
N SER A 8 -16.79 -16.60 -19.89
CA SER A 8 -16.93 -15.48 -18.96
C SER A 8 -17.94 -15.83 -17.88
N ARG A 9 -17.53 -15.85 -16.59
CA ARG A 9 -18.46 -15.95 -15.46
C ARG A 9 -18.63 -14.59 -14.80
N THR A 10 -19.75 -13.94 -15.10
CA THR A 10 -20.45 -13.01 -14.20
C THR A 10 -21.35 -13.83 -13.29
N LYS A 11 -21.31 -13.59 -11.97
CA LYS A 11 -22.23 -14.20 -11.02
C LYS A 11 -22.99 -13.11 -10.28
N ASN A 12 -24.22 -12.87 -10.72
CA ASN A 12 -25.23 -12.09 -10.01
C ASN A 12 -25.73 -12.90 -8.80
N SER A 13 -25.46 -12.40 -7.60
CA SER A 13 -26.29 -12.61 -6.41
C SER A 13 -25.79 -11.66 -5.31
N GLY A 14 -26.47 -10.53 -5.13
CA GLY A 14 -26.29 -9.57 -4.03
C GLY A 14 -25.27 -8.46 -4.31
N GLU A 15 -25.80 -7.28 -4.62
CA GLU A 15 -25.16 -5.94 -4.65
C GLU A 15 -23.77 -5.82 -3.99
N LYS A 16 -22.75 -5.79 -4.84
CA LYS A 16 -21.50 -5.02 -4.74
C LYS A 16 -20.72 -5.28 -6.03
N ASP A 17 -20.64 -4.28 -6.91
CA ASP A 17 -19.93 -4.33 -8.19
C ASP A 17 -18.53 -4.94 -8.02
N LYS A 18 -18.30 -6.10 -8.65
CA LYS A 18 -17.02 -6.80 -8.63
C LYS A 18 -16.20 -6.39 -9.84
N ASP A 19 -15.39 -5.36 -9.63
CA ASP A 19 -14.56 -4.67 -10.61
C ASP A 19 -13.31 -5.49 -10.98
N TYR A 20 -13.53 -6.71 -11.49
CA TYR A 20 -12.47 -7.69 -11.58
C TYR A 20 -12.65 -8.75 -12.68
N SER A 21 -11.58 -9.12 -13.38
CA SER A 21 -11.57 -10.26 -14.33
C SER A 21 -10.37 -11.19 -14.13
N ILE A 22 -10.56 -12.49 -14.35
CA ILE A 22 -9.45 -13.47 -14.46
C ILE A 22 -9.56 -14.11 -15.83
N LYS A 23 -8.46 -14.11 -16.57
CA LYS A 23 -8.34 -14.86 -17.81
C LYS A 23 -7.27 -15.92 -17.65
N TYR A 24 -7.61 -17.16 -18.01
CA TYR A 24 -6.69 -18.27 -18.08
C TYR A 24 -6.48 -18.63 -19.55
N GLU A 25 -5.27 -18.40 -20.03
CA GLU A 25 -4.77 -19.04 -21.23
C GLU A 25 -3.84 -20.17 -20.79
N GLN A 26 -3.68 -21.21 -21.60
CA GLN A 26 -3.20 -22.54 -21.18
C GLN A 26 -1.96 -22.57 -20.26
N ASN A 27 -1.09 -21.55 -20.31
CA ASN A 27 0.08 -21.38 -19.43
C ASN A 27 0.19 -20.00 -18.75
N ALA A 28 -0.82 -19.15 -18.85
CA ALA A 28 -0.82 -17.78 -18.33
C ALA A 28 -2.12 -17.46 -17.59
N CYS A 29 -2.00 -16.92 -16.39
CA CYS A 29 -3.10 -16.36 -15.62
C CYS A 29 -2.93 -14.84 -15.61
N VAL A 30 -3.94 -14.13 -16.11
CA VAL A 30 -4.00 -12.67 -16.05
C VAL A 30 -5.13 -12.28 -15.12
N ILE A 31 -4.79 -11.61 -14.02
CA ILE A 31 -5.76 -11.09 -13.05
C ILE A 31 -5.80 -9.58 -13.19
N LYS A 32 -7.00 -9.03 -13.38
CA LYS A 32 -7.23 -7.57 -13.39
C LYS A 32 -8.19 -7.17 -12.29
N TYR A 33 -7.89 -6.08 -11.60
CA TYR A 33 -8.71 -5.53 -10.55
C TYR A 33 -8.41 -4.06 -10.25
N LYS A 34 -9.36 -3.36 -9.63
CA LYS A 34 -9.15 -2.01 -9.10
C LYS A 34 -8.43 -2.06 -7.76
N GLY A 35 -7.31 -1.33 -7.66
CA GLY A 35 -6.60 -1.10 -6.41
C GLY A 35 -7.19 0.04 -5.60
N GLU A 36 -6.50 0.37 -4.51
CA GLU A 36 -6.86 1.51 -3.66
C GLU A 36 -6.11 2.77 -4.07
N ILE A 37 -6.82 3.90 -3.97
CA ILE A 37 -6.18 5.22 -4.03
C ILE A 37 -5.33 5.30 -2.77
N ARG A 38 -4.00 5.26 -2.93
CA ARG A 38 -3.10 5.54 -1.82
C ARG A 38 -3.21 7.03 -1.58
N TYR A 39 -3.81 7.45 -0.47
CA TYR A 39 -3.88 8.87 -0.10
C TYR A 39 -2.46 9.37 0.15
N ARG A 40 -1.78 9.78 -0.91
CA ARG A 40 -0.50 10.46 -0.84
C ARG A 40 -0.86 11.88 -0.51
N LYS A 41 -0.90 12.20 0.79
CA LYS A 41 -1.19 13.54 1.29
C LYS A 41 -0.46 14.53 0.39
N PRO A 42 -1.16 15.26 -0.49
CA PRO A 42 -0.49 16.23 -1.33
C PRO A 42 0.09 17.27 -0.36
N PHE A 43 1.31 17.74 -0.59
CA PHE A 43 2.01 18.71 0.27
C PHE A 43 1.33 20.10 0.23
N LYS A 44 0.00 20.16 0.18
CA LYS A 44 -0.84 21.35 0.09
C LYS A 44 -0.58 22.30 1.25
N TRP A 45 -0.20 21.78 2.43
CA TRP A 45 0.14 22.58 3.60
C TRP A 45 1.54 23.22 3.51
N VAL A 46 2.44 22.71 2.66
CA VAL A 46 3.79 23.25 2.54
C VAL A 46 3.73 24.53 1.68
N PRO A 47 4.08 25.69 2.26
CA PRO A 47 4.07 26.94 1.51
C PRO A 47 5.02 26.84 0.31
N LEU A 48 4.65 27.49 -0.79
CA LEU A 48 5.49 27.60 -1.99
C LEU A 48 5.90 26.25 -2.63
N VAL A 49 5.22 25.15 -2.30
CA VAL A 49 5.48 23.85 -2.93
C VAL A 49 5.18 23.85 -4.43
N ASN A 50 4.25 24.68 -4.90
CA ASN A 50 3.89 24.74 -6.32
C ASN A 50 5.02 25.35 -7.18
N PRO A 51 5.67 26.47 -6.77
CA PRO A 51 6.85 26.99 -7.49
C PRO A 51 8.13 26.18 -7.23
N PHE A 52 8.44 25.83 -5.97
CA PHE A 52 9.75 25.26 -5.63
C PHE A 52 9.76 23.73 -5.55
N GLY A 53 8.62 23.09 -5.33
CA GLY A 53 8.48 21.63 -5.29
C GLY A 53 9.25 21.01 -4.14
N GLU A 54 10.12 20.05 -4.46
CA GLU A 54 10.95 19.33 -3.48
C GLU A 54 11.77 20.28 -2.59
N TYR A 55 12.29 21.39 -3.14
CA TYR A 55 13.11 22.32 -2.37
C TYR A 55 12.31 22.97 -1.22
N ALA A 56 11.07 23.40 -1.47
CA ALA A 56 10.21 23.94 -0.43
C ALA A 56 9.96 22.92 0.68
N ILE A 57 9.65 21.67 0.31
CA ILE A 57 9.39 20.61 1.30
C ILE A 57 10.61 20.33 2.15
N ARG A 58 11.80 20.29 1.54
CA ARG A 58 13.04 20.11 2.30
C ARG A 58 13.32 21.29 3.22
N PHE A 59 13.12 22.51 2.74
CA PHE A 59 13.35 23.70 3.53
C PHE A 59 12.42 23.74 4.75
N PHE A 60 11.11 23.60 4.53
CA PHE A 60 10.11 23.60 5.61
C PHE A 60 10.28 22.42 6.56
N GLY A 61 10.60 21.22 6.06
CA GLY A 61 10.87 20.07 6.93
C GLY A 61 12.13 20.25 7.80
N ILE A 62 13.18 20.91 7.30
CA ILE A 62 14.36 21.26 8.13
C ILE A 62 13.97 22.30 9.19
N LEU A 63 13.17 23.30 8.80
CA LEU A 63 12.69 24.33 9.73
C LEU A 63 11.85 23.72 10.86
N GLU A 64 10.94 22.80 10.55
CA GLU A 64 10.14 22.05 11.53
C GLU A 64 11.01 21.26 12.51
N ILE A 65 12.06 20.58 12.01
CA ILE A 65 13.01 19.86 12.87
C ILE A 65 13.74 20.83 13.81
N ILE A 66 14.23 21.95 13.31
CA ILE A 66 14.95 22.95 14.12
C ILE A 66 14.03 23.51 15.22
N LEU A 67 12.80 23.90 14.85
CA LEU A 67 11.81 24.41 15.80
C LEU A 67 11.42 23.37 16.85
N GLY A 68 11.28 22.10 16.45
CA GLY A 68 11.01 20.99 17.36
C GLY A 68 12.16 20.75 18.34
N ILE A 69 13.43 20.81 17.89
CA ILE A 69 14.58 20.68 18.78
C ILE A 69 14.66 21.85 19.77
N ILE A 70 14.45 23.08 19.31
CA ILE A 70 14.44 24.27 20.17
C ILE A 70 13.29 24.18 21.20
N GLY A 71 12.09 23.80 20.76
CA GLY A 71 10.94 23.62 21.65
C GLY A 71 11.18 22.55 22.72
N ALA A 72 11.75 21.41 22.33
CA ALA A 72 12.12 20.36 23.28
C ALA A 72 13.18 20.84 24.29
N ARG A 73 14.18 21.63 23.86
CA ARG A 73 15.18 22.23 24.74
C ARG A 73 14.56 23.19 25.76
N ILE A 74 13.68 24.08 25.31
CA ILE A 74 12.96 25.01 26.20
C ILE A 74 12.13 24.23 27.22
N PHE A 75 11.42 23.18 26.77
CA PHE A 75 10.65 22.32 27.67
C PHE A 75 11.51 21.70 28.79
N PHE A 76 12.68 21.16 28.46
CA PHE A 76 13.58 20.58 29.47
C PHE A 76 14.15 21.62 30.45
N ILE A 77 14.44 22.84 29.99
CA ILE A 77 14.91 23.93 30.87
C ILE A 77 13.79 24.32 31.85
N VAL A 78 12.59 24.58 31.34
CA VAL A 78 11.42 24.96 32.17
C VAL A 78 11.08 23.86 33.16
N LEU A 79 11.19 22.58 32.77
CA LEU A 79 10.95 21.46 33.67
C LEU A 79 11.96 21.39 34.83
N GLY A 80 13.23 21.73 34.57
CA GLY A 80 14.29 21.76 35.57
C GLY A 80 14.24 22.97 36.51
N GLU A 81 13.66 24.08 36.06
CA GLU A 81 13.56 25.34 36.82
C GLU A 81 12.19 25.54 37.48
N MET A 82 11.29 24.55 37.44
CA MET A 82 9.93 24.70 37.97
C MET A 82 9.93 24.96 39.50
N PRO A 83 9.39 26.12 39.96
CA PRO A 83 9.25 26.41 41.38
C PRO A 83 8.31 25.42 42.08
N GLU A 84 8.61 25.06 43.34
CA GLU A 84 7.76 24.16 44.12
C GLU A 84 6.33 24.69 44.31
N ASP A 85 6.15 26.01 44.27
CA ASP A 85 4.87 26.72 44.49
C ASP A 85 3.86 26.54 43.33
N LEU A 86 4.33 26.15 42.15
CA LEU A 86 3.49 25.86 40.97
C LEU A 86 2.74 24.51 41.08
N LYS A 87 3.06 23.69 42.10
CA LYS A 87 2.30 22.48 42.45
C LYS A 87 0.86 22.77 42.91
N GLY A 88 0.57 24.01 43.32
CA GLY A 88 -0.77 24.43 43.79
C GLY A 88 -1.78 24.80 42.69
N LEU A 89 -1.32 24.96 41.44
CA LEU A 89 -2.21 25.11 40.28
C LEU A 89 -2.87 23.75 40.00
N LYS A 90 -4.20 23.72 39.75
CA LYS A 90 -4.97 22.48 39.50
C LYS A 90 -4.12 21.49 38.69
N GLU A 91 -3.74 20.37 39.29
CA GLU A 91 -2.76 19.40 38.75
C GLU A 91 -3.02 19.05 37.27
N TYR A 92 -4.28 19.03 36.87
CA TYR A 92 -4.73 18.83 35.49
C TYR A 92 -4.20 19.87 34.49
N LEU A 93 -4.18 21.16 34.84
CA LEU A 93 -3.68 22.25 33.97
C LEU A 93 -2.17 22.15 33.77
N VAL A 94 -1.43 21.86 34.83
CA VAL A 94 0.03 21.66 34.77
C VAL A 94 0.35 20.45 33.91
N CYS A 95 -0.32 19.31 34.15
CA CYS A 95 -0.18 18.11 33.32
C CYS A 95 -0.51 18.37 31.84
N ALA A 96 -1.59 19.10 31.54
CA ALA A 96 -1.97 19.41 30.16
C ALA A 96 -0.90 20.28 29.47
N VAL A 97 -0.41 21.33 30.13
CA VAL A 97 0.65 22.20 29.59
C VAL A 97 1.94 21.41 29.36
N VAL A 98 2.32 20.56 30.30
CA VAL A 98 3.52 19.72 30.20
C VAL A 98 3.40 18.73 29.03
N LEU A 99 2.26 18.04 28.90
CA LEU A 99 2.03 17.08 27.82
C LEU A 99 2.06 17.79 26.46
N VAL A 100 1.33 18.89 26.30
CA VAL A 100 1.32 19.65 25.03
C VAL A 100 2.72 20.17 24.69
N SER A 101 3.43 20.71 25.68
CA SER A 101 4.79 21.26 25.48
C SER A 101 5.83 20.20 25.13
N PHE A 102 5.60 18.93 25.46
CA PHE A 102 6.47 17.82 25.06
C PHE A 102 6.06 17.22 23.70
N PHE A 103 4.76 16.97 23.50
CA PHE A 103 4.27 16.29 22.31
C PHE A 103 4.30 17.16 21.06
N VAL A 104 4.09 18.47 21.18
CA VAL A 104 4.13 19.38 20.02
C VAL A 104 5.53 19.44 19.40
N PRO A 105 6.62 19.68 20.15
CA PRO A 105 7.97 19.65 19.57
C PRO A 105 8.35 18.27 19.00
N LEU A 106 7.97 17.19 19.69
CA LEU A 106 8.21 15.83 19.17
C LEU A 106 7.49 15.59 17.85
N TYR A 107 6.22 16.01 17.75
CA TYR A 107 5.44 15.93 16.52
C TYR A 107 6.11 16.72 15.39
N LEU A 108 6.59 17.94 15.64
CA LEU A 108 7.28 18.75 14.63
C LEU A 108 8.54 18.07 14.09
N VAL A 109 9.34 17.43 14.97
CA VAL A 109 10.51 16.67 14.52
C VAL A 109 10.10 15.49 13.64
N LEU A 110 9.10 14.71 14.05
CA LEU A 110 8.63 13.55 13.30
C LEU A 110 8.01 13.94 11.95
N ASP A 111 7.20 15.00 11.91
CA ASP A 111 6.60 15.52 10.68
C ASP A 111 7.68 16.05 9.72
N GLY A 112 8.66 16.79 10.24
CA GLY A 112 9.78 17.27 9.44
C GLY A 112 10.63 16.15 8.84
N ILE A 113 10.92 15.07 9.60
CA ILE A 113 11.60 13.87 9.08
C ILE A 113 10.75 13.20 7.99
N SER A 114 9.44 13.06 8.23
CA SER A 114 8.50 12.51 7.26
C SER A 114 8.49 13.34 5.97
N ALA A 115 8.47 14.67 6.07
CA ALA A 115 8.54 15.58 4.94
C ALA A 115 9.84 15.40 4.13
N GLN A 116 11.00 15.26 4.78
CA GLN A 116 12.27 14.97 4.10
C GLN A 116 12.23 13.66 3.31
N SER A 117 11.74 12.59 3.94
CA SER A 117 11.69 11.26 3.32
C SER A 117 10.79 11.25 2.06
N ASN A 118 9.70 12.02 2.10
CA ASN A 118 8.71 12.08 1.04
C ASN A 118 8.98 13.20 0.01
N ALA A 119 9.95 14.09 0.22
CA ALA A 119 10.19 15.25 -0.64
C ALA A 119 10.47 14.87 -2.12
N ARG A 120 11.19 13.76 -2.35
CA ARG A 120 11.47 13.27 -3.71
C ARG A 120 10.20 12.92 -4.48
N PHE A 121 9.12 12.55 -3.77
CA PHE A 121 7.87 12.16 -4.39
C PHE A 121 7.25 13.29 -5.23
N VAL A 122 7.49 14.54 -4.86
CA VAL A 122 6.94 15.71 -5.58
C VAL A 122 7.47 15.84 -7.00
N ARG A 123 8.61 15.22 -7.33
CA ARG A 123 9.08 15.13 -8.72
C ARG A 123 8.07 14.41 -9.62
N PHE A 124 7.40 13.37 -9.12
CA PHE A 124 6.39 12.62 -9.86
C PHE A 124 5.07 13.37 -10.02
N LEU A 125 4.87 14.45 -9.25
CA LEU A 125 3.66 15.28 -9.31
C LEU A 125 3.80 16.49 -10.25
N LYS A 126 4.88 16.56 -11.04
CA LYS A 126 5.06 17.63 -12.04
C LYS A 126 4.16 17.38 -13.25
N CYS A 127 3.34 18.36 -13.61
CA CYS A 127 2.50 18.24 -14.80
C CYS A 127 3.37 18.23 -16.07
N LYS A 128 3.19 17.21 -16.92
CA LYS A 128 3.90 17.10 -18.21
C LYS A 128 3.52 18.21 -19.19
N ARG A 129 2.28 18.73 -19.10
CA ARG A 129 1.77 19.79 -20.00
C ARG A 129 2.14 21.20 -19.56
N CYS A 130 1.81 21.61 -18.34
CA CYS A 130 2.05 22.99 -17.88
C CYS A 130 3.34 23.16 -17.05
N GLY A 131 4.08 22.08 -16.80
CA GLY A 131 5.36 22.12 -16.08
C GLY A 131 5.27 22.43 -14.58
N ARG A 132 4.10 22.79 -14.06
CA ARG A 132 3.89 23.12 -12.63
C ARG A 132 4.19 21.91 -11.74
N LYS A 133 4.88 22.15 -10.62
CA LYS A 133 5.20 21.13 -9.61
C LYS A 133 4.01 20.92 -8.67
N ASN A 134 3.94 19.75 -8.02
CA ASN A 134 2.84 19.39 -7.11
C ASN A 134 1.44 19.61 -7.73
N ALA A 135 1.30 19.30 -9.02
CA ALA A 135 0.15 19.66 -9.84
C ALA A 135 -0.82 18.50 -10.05
N TYR A 136 -0.31 17.26 -10.13
CA TYR A 136 -1.15 16.08 -10.33
C TYR A 136 -1.87 15.65 -9.06
N GLU A 137 -3.16 15.38 -9.20
CA GLU A 137 -3.99 14.71 -8.20
C GLU A 137 -4.51 13.40 -8.79
N GLU A 138 -4.52 12.33 -7.98
CA GLU A 138 -5.05 11.03 -8.39
C GLU A 138 -6.58 11.12 -8.46
N ARG A 139 -7.17 10.74 -9.59
CA ARG A 139 -8.62 10.92 -9.86
C ARG A 139 -9.45 9.67 -9.67
N GLU A 140 -8.83 8.50 -9.83
CA GLU A 140 -9.52 7.22 -9.93
C GLU A 140 -8.73 6.12 -9.24
N LYS A 141 -9.43 5.04 -8.88
CA LYS A 141 -8.78 3.83 -8.38
C LYS A 141 -7.82 3.29 -9.45
N PRO A 142 -6.58 2.93 -9.06
CA PRO A 142 -5.60 2.44 -10.01
C PRO A 142 -6.03 1.08 -10.59
N ASP A 143 -5.66 0.84 -11.84
CA ASP A 143 -5.81 -0.47 -12.47
C ASP A 143 -4.62 -1.34 -12.16
N ILE A 144 -4.87 -2.49 -11.54
CA ILE A 144 -3.85 -3.48 -11.22
C ILE A 144 -4.01 -4.67 -12.17
N ARG A 145 -2.89 -5.04 -12.79
CA ARG A 145 -2.76 -6.21 -13.63
C ARG A 145 -1.65 -7.10 -13.08
N GLU A 146 -1.99 -8.34 -12.80
CA GLU A 146 -1.04 -9.38 -12.44
C GLU A 146 -0.97 -10.40 -13.56
N ASP A 147 0.23 -10.61 -14.11
CA ASP A 147 0.50 -11.61 -15.14
C ASP A 147 1.36 -12.72 -14.53
N SER A 148 0.84 -13.95 -14.53
CA SER A 148 1.50 -15.14 -13.96
C SER A 148 1.63 -16.24 -15.01
N THR A 149 2.86 -16.52 -15.40
CA THR A 149 3.26 -17.63 -16.28
C THR A 149 3.93 -18.74 -15.48
N GLU A 150 4.42 -19.82 -16.09
CA GLU A 150 5.16 -20.86 -15.34
C GLU A 150 6.44 -20.31 -14.67
N ASN A 151 7.13 -19.41 -15.37
CA ASN A 151 8.47 -18.97 -14.97
C ASN A 151 8.50 -17.55 -14.38
N LEU A 152 7.51 -16.73 -14.68
CA LEU A 152 7.50 -15.31 -14.35
C LEU A 152 6.18 -14.89 -13.73
N TYR A 153 6.28 -14.03 -12.72
CA TYR A 153 5.16 -13.34 -12.12
C TYR A 153 5.47 -11.84 -12.10
N THR A 154 4.59 -11.03 -12.65
CA THR A 154 4.75 -9.57 -12.74
C THR A 154 3.46 -8.86 -12.36
N ILE A 155 3.62 -7.69 -11.77
CA ILE A 155 2.51 -6.78 -11.45
C ILE A 155 2.74 -5.44 -12.14
N SER A 156 1.69 -4.92 -12.77
CA SER A 156 1.66 -3.55 -13.27
C SER A 156 0.49 -2.79 -12.63
N ILE A 157 0.78 -1.58 -12.17
CA ILE A 157 -0.15 -0.68 -11.51
C ILE A 157 -0.23 0.59 -12.35
N THR A 158 -1.39 0.82 -12.95
CA THR A 158 -1.67 2.03 -13.73
C THR A 158 -2.44 3.01 -12.88
N ARG A 159 -1.83 4.16 -12.59
CA ARG A 159 -2.47 5.29 -11.89
C ARG A 159 -2.92 6.36 -12.86
N TYR A 160 -4.03 7.01 -12.53
CA TYR A 160 -4.64 8.06 -13.33
C TYR A 160 -4.57 9.40 -12.62
N TRP A 161 -4.02 10.39 -13.32
CA TRP A 161 -3.70 11.70 -12.77
C TRP A 161 -4.45 12.80 -13.51
N LYS A 162 -4.85 13.84 -12.77
CA LYS A 162 -5.39 15.08 -13.33
C LYS A 162 -4.60 16.27 -12.80
N CYS A 163 -4.15 17.15 -13.69
CA CYS A 163 -3.52 18.39 -13.29
C CYS A 163 -4.57 19.36 -12.76
N LYS A 164 -4.44 19.77 -11.49
CA LYS A 164 -5.37 20.72 -10.85
C LYS A 164 -5.34 22.14 -11.44
N TYR A 165 -4.33 22.47 -12.26
CA TYR A 165 -4.17 23.80 -12.88
C TYR A 165 -4.65 23.90 -14.31
N CYS A 166 -4.32 22.92 -15.17
CA CYS A 166 -4.64 22.96 -16.60
C CYS A 166 -5.59 21.85 -17.05
N GLY A 167 -6.06 21.01 -16.12
CA GLY A 167 -6.98 19.91 -16.40
C GLY A 167 -6.38 18.74 -17.18
N TYR A 168 -5.09 18.79 -17.55
CA TYR A 168 -4.43 17.73 -18.30
C TYR A 168 -4.54 16.38 -17.59
N LEU A 169 -4.90 15.36 -18.36
CA LEU A 169 -5.02 13.99 -17.91
C LEU A 169 -3.77 13.21 -18.28
N ASP A 170 -3.28 12.43 -17.34
CA ASP A 170 -2.07 11.62 -17.51
C ASP A 170 -2.27 10.25 -16.86
N SER A 171 -1.46 9.29 -17.28
CA SER A 171 -1.40 7.97 -16.65
C SER A 171 0.04 7.54 -16.48
N SER A 172 0.31 6.77 -15.43
CA SER A 172 1.62 6.18 -15.18
C SER A 172 1.48 4.72 -14.82
N GLU A 173 2.22 3.86 -15.52
CA GLU A 173 2.32 2.44 -15.21
C GLU A 173 3.64 2.17 -14.48
N SER A 174 3.59 1.43 -13.37
CA SER A 174 4.78 0.97 -12.66
C SER A 174 4.44 -0.25 -11.78
N SER A 175 5.45 -0.98 -11.33
CA SER A 175 5.29 -2.00 -10.28
C SER A 175 5.26 -1.40 -8.86
N GLU A 176 5.44 -0.07 -8.74
CA GLU A 176 5.70 0.63 -7.49
C GLU A 176 6.82 -0.06 -6.66
N ASN A 177 6.62 -0.20 -5.35
CA ASN A 177 7.53 -0.90 -4.43
C ASN A 177 7.20 -2.40 -4.33
N THR A 178 6.52 -2.96 -5.34
CA THR A 178 6.11 -4.37 -5.32
C THR A 178 7.16 -5.23 -6.00
N LYS A 179 7.71 -6.19 -5.28
CA LYS A 179 8.61 -7.22 -5.79
C LYS A 179 7.83 -8.49 -6.03
N CYS A 180 7.98 -9.06 -7.22
CA CYS A 180 7.35 -10.32 -7.59
C CYS A 180 8.40 -11.41 -7.78
N SER A 181 8.09 -12.63 -7.36
CA SER A 181 8.92 -13.81 -7.56
C SER A 181 8.09 -15.09 -7.63
N LYS A 182 8.72 -16.15 -8.13
CA LYS A 182 8.20 -17.52 -8.07
C LYS A 182 8.83 -18.25 -6.90
N THR A 183 8.04 -19.00 -6.13
CA THR A 183 8.55 -19.87 -5.06
C THR A 183 8.53 -21.33 -5.50
N LYS A 184 9.18 -22.19 -4.71
CA LYS A 184 9.21 -23.63 -4.98
C LYS A 184 7.89 -24.27 -4.56
N LYS A 185 7.47 -25.28 -5.34
CA LYS A 185 6.32 -26.11 -4.99
C LYS A 185 6.50 -26.77 -3.63
N LYS A 186 5.44 -26.84 -2.85
CA LYS A 186 5.42 -27.63 -1.60
C LYS A 186 5.04 -29.08 -1.87
N LYS A 187 5.18 -29.92 -0.84
CA LYS A 187 4.65 -31.28 -0.85
C LYS A 187 3.13 -31.24 -1.07
N PRO A 188 2.53 -32.27 -1.72
CA PRO A 188 1.09 -32.34 -1.89
C PRO A 188 0.35 -32.19 -0.56
N ILE A 189 -0.78 -31.48 -0.58
CA ILE A 189 -1.62 -31.24 0.59
C ILE A 189 -3.00 -31.85 0.40
N GLU A 190 -3.65 -32.22 1.49
CA GLU A 190 -5.05 -32.60 1.44
C GLU A 190 -5.92 -31.34 1.33
N MET A 191 -6.78 -31.29 0.31
CA MET A 191 -7.69 -30.17 0.13
C MET A 191 -9.04 -30.60 -0.43
N THR A 192 -10.08 -29.87 -0.07
CA THR A 192 -11.43 -30.02 -0.63
C THR A 192 -11.58 -29.14 -1.86
N CYS A 193 -11.97 -29.74 -2.99
CA CYS A 193 -12.18 -29.00 -4.23
C CYS A 193 -13.40 -28.08 -4.13
N GLU A 194 -13.23 -26.79 -4.43
CA GLU A 194 -14.32 -25.81 -4.35
C GLU A 194 -15.46 -26.06 -5.35
N LYS A 195 -15.17 -26.80 -6.43
CA LYS A 195 -16.15 -27.09 -7.49
C LYS A 195 -16.94 -28.38 -7.22
N CYS A 196 -16.27 -29.48 -6.90
CA CYS A 196 -16.92 -30.79 -6.76
C CYS A 196 -17.07 -31.26 -5.31
N GLY A 197 -16.55 -30.51 -4.33
CA GLY A 197 -16.67 -30.83 -2.91
C GLY A 197 -15.88 -32.06 -2.45
N LYS A 198 -15.17 -32.75 -3.34
CA LYS A 198 -14.36 -33.92 -2.99
C LYS A 198 -13.03 -33.48 -2.38
N THR A 199 -12.63 -34.16 -1.32
CA THR A 199 -11.33 -33.99 -0.65
C THR A 199 -10.34 -34.99 -1.22
N SER A 200 -9.15 -34.52 -1.59
CA SER A 200 -8.03 -35.37 -2.02
C SER A 200 -6.69 -34.70 -1.80
N LEU A 201 -5.66 -35.53 -1.70
CA LEU A 201 -4.28 -35.08 -1.81
C LEU A 201 -4.05 -34.45 -3.19
N SER A 202 -3.84 -33.14 -3.22
CA SER A 202 -3.68 -32.34 -4.44
C SER A 202 -2.26 -31.80 -4.52
N SER A 203 -1.63 -31.96 -5.68
CA SER A 203 -0.31 -31.42 -5.96
C SER A 203 -0.40 -30.04 -6.61
N GLU A 204 0.64 -29.24 -6.42
CA GLU A 204 0.73 -27.94 -7.06
C GLU A 204 0.99 -28.08 -8.55
N CYS A 205 0.12 -27.48 -9.37
CA CYS A 205 0.24 -27.59 -10.82
C CYS A 205 1.36 -26.71 -11.37
N ARG A 206 1.70 -25.60 -10.71
CA ARG A 206 2.75 -24.66 -11.10
C ARG A 206 3.46 -24.03 -9.91
N ASN A 207 4.61 -23.41 -10.14
CA ASN A 207 5.32 -22.69 -9.10
C ASN A 207 4.44 -21.56 -8.53
N PRO A 208 4.29 -21.44 -7.20
CA PRO A 208 3.50 -20.39 -6.58
C PRO A 208 4.02 -19.00 -6.90
N ASP A 209 3.08 -18.04 -6.91
CA ASP A 209 3.39 -16.63 -7.04
C ASP A 209 3.61 -16.00 -5.67
N MET A 210 4.61 -15.14 -5.57
CA MET A 210 4.86 -14.36 -4.38
C MET A 210 5.01 -12.89 -4.78
N LYS A 211 4.23 -12.02 -4.15
CA LYS A 211 4.45 -10.57 -4.17
C LYS A 211 4.80 -10.06 -2.79
N ARG A 212 5.72 -9.11 -2.72
CA ARG A 212 6.09 -8.37 -1.52
C ARG A 212 5.96 -6.88 -1.79
N GLU A 213 5.16 -6.21 -0.99
CA GLU A 213 5.00 -4.75 -1.00
C GLU A 213 5.79 -4.18 0.17
N ASP A 214 6.85 -3.42 -0.15
CA ASP A 214 7.70 -2.79 0.87
C ASP A 214 7.16 -1.40 1.24
N TYR A 215 6.97 -1.17 2.54
CA TYR A 215 6.55 0.08 3.16
C TYR A 215 7.63 0.63 4.10
N LEU A 216 7.49 1.87 4.56
CA LEU A 216 8.44 2.51 5.48
C LEU A 216 8.58 1.78 6.82
N VAL A 217 7.49 1.17 7.32
CA VAL A 217 7.42 0.58 8.69
C VAL A 217 7.13 -0.93 8.63
N GLY A 218 7.29 -1.55 7.47
CA GLY A 218 6.97 -2.97 7.31
C GLY A 218 6.93 -3.45 5.87
N SER A 219 6.54 -4.70 5.67
CA SER A 219 6.26 -5.23 4.35
C SER A 219 5.09 -6.21 4.38
N ASN A 220 4.25 -6.14 3.36
CA ASN A 220 3.17 -7.11 3.16
C ASN A 220 3.63 -8.13 2.13
N SER A 221 3.43 -9.41 2.41
CA SER A 221 3.69 -10.47 1.44
C SER A 221 2.41 -11.23 1.14
N THR A 222 2.17 -11.50 -0.13
CA THR A 222 1.07 -12.37 -0.58
C THR A 222 1.68 -13.53 -1.34
N GLU A 223 1.35 -14.75 -0.93
CA GLU A 223 1.70 -15.99 -1.62
C GLU A 223 0.42 -16.59 -2.21
N ILE A 224 0.44 -16.93 -3.50
CA ILE A 224 -0.67 -17.53 -4.23
C ILE A 224 -0.24 -18.91 -4.73
N ARG A 225 -0.91 -19.95 -4.26
CA ARG A 225 -0.65 -21.36 -4.59
C ARG A 225 -1.77 -21.94 -5.44
N TYR A 226 -1.41 -22.89 -6.30
CA TYR A 226 -2.26 -23.39 -7.37
C TYR A 226 -2.35 -24.91 -7.33
N TYR A 227 -3.51 -25.45 -6.97
CA TYR A 227 -3.70 -26.88 -6.81
C TYR A 227 -4.77 -27.41 -7.77
N LYS A 228 -4.45 -28.49 -8.48
CA LYS A 228 -5.39 -29.12 -9.40
C LYS A 228 -6.14 -30.25 -8.70
N CYS A 229 -7.46 -30.21 -8.74
CA CYS A 229 -8.30 -31.28 -8.21
C CYS A 229 -8.15 -32.55 -9.06
N ASN A 230 -7.78 -33.67 -8.43
CA ASN A 230 -7.60 -34.96 -9.12
C ASN A 230 -8.90 -35.53 -9.70
N TYR A 231 -10.07 -35.16 -9.16
CA TYR A 231 -11.35 -35.71 -9.61
C TYR A 231 -11.97 -34.98 -10.79
N CYS A 232 -11.92 -33.65 -10.80
CA CYS A 232 -12.63 -32.84 -11.80
C CYS A 232 -11.73 -31.88 -12.57
N GLY A 233 -10.41 -31.91 -12.31
CA GLY A 233 -9.42 -31.06 -12.96
C GLY A 233 -9.54 -29.57 -12.61
N TYR A 234 -10.46 -29.19 -11.71
CA TYR A 234 -10.65 -27.80 -11.29
C TYR A 234 -9.41 -27.27 -10.58
N LEU A 235 -9.03 -26.03 -10.91
CA LEU A 235 -7.92 -25.32 -10.29
C LEU A 235 -8.42 -24.60 -9.03
N ASN A 236 -8.01 -25.08 -7.87
CA ASN A 236 -8.18 -24.38 -6.61
C ASN A 236 -7.00 -23.41 -6.42
N ILE A 237 -7.29 -22.20 -5.98
CA ILE A 237 -6.29 -21.17 -5.69
C ILE A 237 -6.33 -20.90 -4.20
N GLU A 238 -5.17 -20.93 -3.56
CA GLU A 238 -5.02 -20.58 -2.16
C GLU A 238 -4.14 -19.35 -2.04
N THR A 239 -4.62 -18.34 -1.31
CA THR A 239 -3.91 -17.07 -1.16
C THR A 239 -3.64 -16.80 0.31
N LYS A 240 -2.36 -16.62 0.66
CA LYS A 240 -1.90 -16.35 2.03
C LYS A 240 -1.27 -14.96 2.09
N LYS A 241 -1.81 -14.10 2.94
CA LYS A 241 -1.25 -12.78 3.26
C LYS A 241 -0.50 -12.85 4.59
N ASN A 242 0.74 -12.40 4.61
CA ASN A 242 1.49 -12.17 5.85
C ASN A 242 1.83 -10.68 5.94
N TYR A 243 1.48 -10.08 7.07
CA TYR A 243 1.79 -8.69 7.41
C TYR A 243 3.00 -8.67 8.33
N LEU A 244 4.09 -8.08 7.89
CA LEU A 244 5.28 -7.86 8.71
C LEU A 244 5.29 -6.38 9.11
N ASN A 245 4.57 -6.02 10.17
CA ASN A 245 4.66 -4.71 10.81
C ASN A 245 5.70 -4.77 11.93
N TYR A 246 6.66 -3.85 11.96
CA TYR A 246 7.65 -3.77 13.05
C TYR A 246 7.10 -3.12 14.34
N MET A 247 5.81 -2.78 14.39
CA MET A 247 5.14 -2.11 15.52
C MET A 247 3.94 -2.87 16.09
N GLU A 248 3.57 -4.05 15.55
CA GLU A 248 2.51 -4.92 16.10
C GLU A 248 2.93 -6.39 16.04
N PRO A 249 2.97 -7.11 17.17
CA PRO A 249 3.20 -8.56 17.15
C PRO A 249 1.93 -9.29 16.70
N PHE A 250 2.09 -10.12 15.67
CA PHE A 250 1.27 -11.29 15.35
C PHE A 250 -0.24 -11.09 15.11
N ALA A 251 -0.59 -10.81 13.86
CA ALA A 251 -1.85 -11.28 13.27
C ALA A 251 -1.54 -12.03 11.95
N ASN A 252 -1.17 -13.31 12.06
CA ASN A 252 -1.21 -14.23 10.91
C ASN A 252 -2.69 -14.57 10.65
N SER A 253 -3.37 -13.78 9.82
CA SER A 253 -4.73 -14.13 9.39
C SER A 253 -4.65 -15.08 8.19
N GLU A 254 -4.91 -16.37 8.42
CA GLU A 254 -5.25 -17.30 7.32
C GLU A 254 -6.66 -17.00 6.84
N VAL A 255 -6.78 -16.19 5.78
CA VAL A 255 -8.08 -15.89 5.16
C VAL A 255 -8.37 -16.95 4.11
N LYS A 256 -9.27 -17.90 4.42
CA LYS A 256 -9.82 -18.85 3.44
C LYS A 256 -11.05 -18.24 2.78
N GLY A 257 -10.98 -17.94 1.49
CA GLY A 257 -12.10 -17.40 0.70
C GLY A 257 -11.80 -17.42 -0.79
N LYS A 258 -12.86 -17.36 -1.62
CA LYS A 258 -12.80 -17.43 -3.09
C LYS A 258 -12.09 -16.20 -3.65
N ASP A 259 -10.75 -16.30 -3.62
CA ASP A 259 -9.79 -15.28 -3.97
C ASP A 259 -10.16 -14.72 -5.32
N PRO A 260 -10.45 -13.44 -5.29
CA PRO A 260 -9.37 -12.59 -5.74
C PRO A 260 -9.47 -11.24 -5.08
N ARG A 261 -8.40 -10.58 -4.67
CA ARG A 261 -8.60 -9.17 -4.29
C ARG A 261 -9.52 -9.06 -3.03
N LEU A 262 -9.60 -10.16 -2.26
CA LEU A 262 -10.09 -10.26 -0.88
C LEU A 262 -8.94 -9.93 0.07
#